data_AF-A0A6N7LUS7-F1
#
_entry.id   AF-A0A6N7LUS7-F1
#
_cell.length_a   1.000
_cell.length_b   1.000
_cell.length_c   1.000
_cell.angle_alpha   90.00
_cell.angle_beta   90.00
_cell.angle_gamma   90.00
#
_symmetry.space_group_name_H-M   'P 1'
#
loop_
_entity.id
_entity.type
_entity.pdbx_description
1 polymer ?
#
loop_
_entity_poly.entity_id
_entity_poly.type
_entity_poly.pdbx_seq_one_letter_code
_entity_poly.pdbx_strand_id
1 'polypeptide(L)'
;MTTQLQDGLFYQDEGFDLLESPFSPWEYGLEPGEDSSHCWRGYTANYAIQDGQLLLSYLALAEPIQYLRFDENGQEITQPIRYPPLNGVLPVRDTSFVTGSWHYHELNMPLDYTGTLTLCRLPRHQDDPDYWEGRDNPDLEDFEHVLQLILEKGRVIAEKEVCVPQPESEDNLPLPLPVGAGEAGELKDGAFDVDEDFLREWGIEPLPPRDEDK
;
A
#
# COMPACT_ATOMS: atom_id res chain seq x y z
N MET A 1 -14.96 4.97 6.33
CA MET A 1 -13.70 5.73 6.45
C MET A 1 -12.84 5.31 5.27
N THR A 2 -12.11 6.22 4.63
CA THR A 2 -11.22 5.88 3.51
C THR A 2 -9.85 5.53 4.08
N THR A 3 -9.44 4.27 3.96
CA THR A 3 -8.09 3.83 4.35
C THR A 3 -7.04 4.51 3.46
N GLN A 4 -5.82 4.69 3.95
CA GLN A 4 -4.68 5.12 3.12
C GLN A 4 -4.04 3.90 2.45
N LEU A 5 -3.97 3.87 1.12
CA LEU A 5 -3.10 2.93 0.42
C LEU A 5 -1.64 3.35 0.61
N GLN A 6 -0.78 2.39 0.97
CA GLN A 6 0.65 2.66 1.11
C GLN A 6 1.32 2.80 -0.26
N ASP A 7 2.42 3.55 -0.27
CA ASP A 7 3.30 3.61 -1.43
C ASP A 7 4.14 2.33 -1.48
N GLY A 8 4.48 1.85 -2.68
CA GLY A 8 5.27 0.63 -2.86
C GLY A 8 6.69 0.90 -3.33
N LEU A 9 7.64 0.04 -2.97
CA LEU A 9 9.01 0.10 -3.48
C LEU A 9 9.53 -1.29 -3.86
N PHE A 10 10.06 -1.41 -5.08
CA PHE A 10 10.73 -2.61 -5.55
C PHE A 10 12.25 -2.52 -5.39
N TYR A 11 12.85 -3.44 -4.65
CA TYR A 11 14.29 -3.50 -4.37
C TYR A 11 14.75 -4.95 -4.25
N GLN A 12 15.90 -5.28 -4.85
CA GLN A 12 16.49 -6.63 -4.83
C GLN A 12 15.51 -7.75 -5.23
N ASP A 13 14.73 -7.52 -6.29
CA ASP A 13 13.71 -8.43 -6.79
C ASP A 13 12.52 -8.69 -5.85
N GLU A 14 12.38 -7.88 -4.80
CA GLU A 14 11.30 -7.94 -3.82
C GLU A 14 10.49 -6.64 -3.77
N GLY A 15 9.20 -6.76 -3.44
CA GLY A 15 8.28 -5.63 -3.21
C GLY A 15 8.10 -5.35 -1.72
N PHE A 16 8.14 -4.07 -1.36
CA PHE A 16 7.98 -3.56 0.00
C PHE A 16 6.92 -2.46 0.03
N ASP A 17 6.25 -2.34 1.18
CA ASP A 17 5.48 -1.15 1.49
C ASP A 17 6.41 -0.07 2.08
N LEU A 18 6.12 1.19 1.78
CA LEU A 18 6.84 2.35 2.31
C LEU A 18 6.03 3.07 3.36
N LEU A 19 6.68 3.37 4.48
CA LEU A 19 6.11 4.25 5.50
C LEU A 19 6.19 5.74 5.11
N GLU A 20 7.25 6.13 4.40
CA GLU A 20 7.45 7.51 3.96
C GLU A 20 7.40 7.63 2.43
N SER A 21 6.80 8.71 1.93
CA SER A 21 6.81 9.04 0.50
C SER A 21 8.00 9.95 0.17
N PRO A 22 9.00 9.50 -0.63
CA PRO A 22 10.09 10.37 -1.10
C PRO A 22 9.66 11.36 -2.20
N PHE A 23 8.43 11.27 -2.70
CA PHE A 23 7.90 12.11 -3.77
C PHE A 23 6.60 12.80 -3.35
N SER A 24 6.41 14.01 -3.84
CA SER A 24 5.19 14.80 -3.66
C SER A 24 4.70 15.31 -5.02
N PRO A 25 3.48 14.96 -5.47
CA PRO A 25 2.95 15.42 -6.76
C PRO A 25 2.81 16.95 -6.84
N TRP A 26 2.55 17.61 -5.71
CA TRP A 26 2.44 19.08 -5.63
C TRP A 26 3.73 19.81 -6.03
N GLU A 27 4.90 19.21 -5.83
CA GLU A 27 6.19 19.79 -6.25
C GLU A 27 6.31 19.88 -7.79
N TYR A 28 5.46 19.14 -8.51
CA TYR A 28 5.43 19.05 -9.97
C TYR A 28 4.17 19.70 -10.57
N GLY A 29 3.42 20.46 -9.76
CA GLY A 29 2.16 21.07 -10.18
C GLY A 29 1.05 20.05 -10.46
N LEU A 30 1.16 18.85 -9.88
CA LEU A 30 0.13 17.82 -9.93
C LEU A 30 -0.68 17.94 -8.63
N GLU A 31 -1.91 18.41 -8.73
CA GLU A 31 -2.81 18.60 -7.59
C GLU A 31 -3.91 17.51 -7.59
N PRO A 32 -3.67 16.34 -6.96
CA PRO A 32 -4.70 15.33 -6.79
C PRO A 32 -5.84 15.80 -5.90
N GLY A 33 -7.07 15.45 -6.30
CA GLY A 33 -8.25 15.61 -5.46
C GLY A 33 -8.17 14.72 -4.22
N GLU A 34 -8.79 15.18 -3.13
CA GLU A 34 -8.67 14.58 -1.80
C GLU A 34 -9.58 13.35 -1.59
N ASP A 35 -10.56 13.13 -2.47
CA ASP A 35 -11.60 12.11 -2.28
C ASP A 35 -11.52 10.97 -3.32
N SER A 36 -10.65 10.00 -3.05
CA SER A 36 -10.82 8.65 -3.60
C SER A 36 -11.25 7.70 -2.48
N SER A 37 -12.10 6.72 -2.79
CA SER A 37 -12.65 5.77 -1.79
C SER A 37 -11.60 4.95 -1.03
N HIS A 38 -10.33 4.97 -1.48
CA HIS A 38 -9.26 4.12 -0.95
C HIS A 38 -7.96 4.88 -0.65
N CYS A 39 -7.91 6.22 -0.76
CA CYS A 39 -6.69 6.97 -0.47
C CYS A 39 -7.01 8.46 -0.25
N TRP A 40 -6.88 8.93 1.00
CA TRP A 40 -7.15 10.32 1.36
C TRP A 40 -6.10 11.30 0.81
N ARG A 41 -4.86 10.82 0.59
CA ARG A 41 -3.83 11.61 -0.11
C ARG A 41 -4.21 11.93 -1.56
N GLY A 42 -5.15 11.19 -2.14
CA GLY A 42 -5.52 11.32 -3.55
C GLY A 42 -4.52 10.71 -4.54
N TYR A 43 -3.46 10.05 -4.07
CA TYR A 43 -2.47 9.43 -4.95
C TYR A 43 -1.70 8.30 -4.26
N THR A 44 -1.18 7.39 -5.08
CA THR A 44 -0.19 6.38 -4.66
C THR A 44 0.99 6.40 -5.62
N ALA A 45 2.18 6.24 -5.06
CA ALA A 45 3.43 6.20 -5.79
C ALA A 45 4.08 4.82 -5.63
N ASN A 46 4.59 4.29 -6.74
CA ASN A 46 5.43 3.12 -6.73
C ASN A 46 6.83 3.49 -7.20
N TYR A 47 7.81 3.00 -6.46
CA TYR A 47 9.21 3.26 -6.67
C TYR A 47 9.95 1.98 -7.03
N ALA A 48 11.12 2.14 -7.61
CA ALA A 48 12.07 1.07 -7.80
C ALA A 48 13.48 1.57 -7.52
N ILE A 49 14.31 0.71 -6.95
CA ILE A 49 15.75 0.94 -6.90
C ILE A 49 16.41 0.08 -7.98
N GLN A 50 16.96 0.74 -8.99
CA GLN A 50 17.65 0.11 -10.12
C GLN A 50 19.07 0.66 -10.21
N ASP A 51 20.08 -0.22 -10.30
CA ASP A 51 21.50 0.17 -10.31
C ASP A 51 21.86 1.14 -9.15
N GLY A 52 21.25 0.91 -7.98
CA GLY A 52 21.41 1.73 -6.79
C GLY A 52 20.78 3.13 -6.86
N GLN A 53 20.00 3.45 -7.89
CA GLN A 53 19.25 4.71 -8.04
C GLN A 53 17.78 4.50 -7.70
N LEU A 54 17.22 5.39 -6.87
CA LEU A 54 15.79 5.50 -6.62
C LEU A 54 15.10 6.16 -7.81
N LEU A 55 14.08 5.47 -8.31
CA LEU A 55 13.24 5.88 -9.44
C LEU A 55 11.77 5.87 -8.99
N LEU A 56 11.01 6.91 -9.37
CA LEU A 56 9.56 6.83 -9.43
C LEU A 56 9.19 6.05 -10.70
N SER A 57 8.62 4.85 -10.54
CA SER A 57 8.30 3.95 -11.64
C SER A 57 6.85 4.12 -12.11
N TYR A 58 5.94 4.35 -11.17
CA TYR A 58 4.52 4.51 -11.44
C TYR A 58 3.86 5.47 -10.45
N LEU A 59 2.88 6.23 -10.93
CA LEU A 59 2.11 7.18 -10.14
C LEU A 59 0.64 7.06 -10.52
N ALA A 60 -0.22 6.79 -9.54
CA ALA A 60 -1.67 6.86 -9.68
C ALA A 60 -2.19 8.09 -8.94
N LEU A 61 -3.09 8.84 -9.57
CA LEU A 61 -3.69 10.07 -9.06
C LEU A 61 -5.22 9.98 -9.17
N ALA A 62 -5.91 10.55 -8.22
CA ALA A 62 -7.33 10.87 -8.32
C ALA A 62 -7.59 11.89 -9.43
N GLU A 63 -8.85 12.25 -9.66
CA GLU A 63 -9.17 13.38 -10.54
C GLU A 63 -8.52 14.67 -10.01
N PRO A 64 -8.01 15.54 -10.90
CA PRO A 64 -7.42 16.80 -10.48
C PRO A 64 -8.46 17.70 -9.84
N ILE A 65 -8.04 18.49 -8.85
CA ILE A 65 -8.89 19.50 -8.25
C ILE A 65 -9.32 20.49 -9.33
N GLN A 66 -10.63 20.59 -9.56
CA GLN A 66 -11.22 21.55 -10.49
C GLN A 66 -11.77 22.73 -9.72
N TYR A 67 -11.06 23.85 -9.78
CA TYR A 67 -11.60 25.13 -9.33
C TYR A 67 -12.60 25.65 -10.37
N LEU A 68 -13.77 26.10 -9.92
CA LEU A 68 -14.69 26.86 -10.76
C LEU A 68 -13.95 28.09 -11.29
N ARG A 69 -13.82 28.18 -12.62
CA ARG A 69 -13.20 29.32 -13.30
C ARG A 69 -14.26 30.03 -14.12
N PHE A 70 -14.18 31.35 -14.14
CA PHE A 70 -15.03 32.20 -14.96
C PHE A 70 -14.16 33.04 -15.89
N ASP A 71 -14.61 33.26 -17.12
CA ASP A 71 -13.98 34.19 -18.04
C ASP A 71 -14.25 35.65 -17.65
N GLU A 72 -13.71 36.59 -18.44
CA GLU A 72 -13.91 38.03 -18.22
C GLU A 72 -15.38 38.49 -18.31
N ASN A 73 -16.26 37.67 -18.89
CA ASN A 73 -17.69 37.92 -19.03
C ASN A 73 -18.52 37.21 -17.94
N GLY A 74 -17.87 36.53 -16.99
CA GLY A 74 -18.53 35.77 -15.94
C GLY A 74 -19.11 34.43 -16.40
N GLN A 75 -18.70 33.93 -17.58
CA GLN A 75 -19.10 32.62 -18.07
C GLN A 75 -18.16 31.55 -17.52
N GLU A 76 -18.74 30.45 -17.03
CA GLU A 76 -17.97 29.31 -16.52
C GLU A 76 -17.07 28.71 -17.61
N ILE A 77 -15.79 28.57 -17.32
CA ILE A 77 -14.80 27.93 -18.19
C ILE A 77 -14.80 26.44 -17.90
N THR A 78 -15.52 25.67 -18.71
CA THR A 78 -15.58 24.21 -18.63
C THR A 78 -14.42 23.56 -19.42
N GLN A 79 -13.18 23.95 -19.14
CA GLN A 79 -12.03 23.21 -19.67
C GLN A 79 -11.70 22.05 -18.74
N PRO A 80 -11.74 20.79 -19.21
CA PRO A 80 -11.34 19.67 -18.38
C PRO A 80 -9.86 19.80 -18.06
N ILE A 81 -9.54 20.01 -16.78
CA ILE A 81 -8.17 20.00 -16.29
C ILE A 81 -7.64 18.59 -16.49
N ARG A 82 -6.45 18.50 -17.09
CA ARG A 82 -5.70 17.26 -17.24
C ARG A 82 -4.36 17.45 -16.59
N TYR A 83 -3.82 16.37 -16.04
CA TYR A 83 -2.45 16.43 -15.57
C TYR A 83 -1.47 16.68 -16.75
N PRO A 84 -0.42 17.50 -16.53
CA PRO A 84 0.63 17.69 -17.51
C PRO A 84 1.48 16.42 -17.69
N PRO A 85 2.29 16.31 -18.75
CA PRO A 85 3.29 15.25 -18.82
C PRO A 85 4.27 15.33 -17.64
N LEU A 86 4.62 14.18 -17.06
CA LEU A 86 5.62 14.06 -16.00
C LEU A 86 6.79 13.24 -16.53
N ASN A 87 8.02 13.76 -16.42
CA ASN A 87 9.22 13.13 -17.00
C ASN A 87 9.07 12.74 -18.49
N GLY A 88 8.34 13.53 -19.28
CA GLY A 88 8.05 13.24 -20.69
C GLY A 88 6.97 12.15 -20.93
N VAL A 89 6.44 11.53 -19.87
CA VAL A 89 5.35 10.56 -19.93
C VAL A 89 4.02 11.28 -19.84
N LEU A 90 3.09 10.93 -20.74
CA LEU A 90 1.72 11.44 -20.72
C LEU A 90 0.86 10.63 -19.75
N PRO A 91 -0.04 11.28 -18.98
CA PRO A 91 -0.95 10.55 -18.12
C PRO A 91 -2.01 9.82 -18.94
N VAL A 92 -2.35 8.62 -18.51
CA VAL A 92 -3.43 7.79 -19.05
C VAL A 92 -4.57 7.77 -18.06
N ARG A 93 -5.78 8.06 -18.52
CA ARG A 93 -6.98 7.95 -17.67
C ARG A 93 -7.55 6.55 -17.81
N ASP A 94 -7.60 5.82 -16.71
CA ASP A 94 -8.37 4.59 -16.61
C ASP A 94 -9.81 4.93 -16.26
N THR A 95 -10.75 4.47 -17.09
CA THR A 95 -12.19 4.67 -16.91
C THR A 95 -12.91 3.40 -16.47
N SER A 96 -12.17 2.35 -16.09
CA SER A 96 -12.73 1.07 -15.64
C SER A 96 -13.49 1.20 -14.32
N PHE A 97 -13.20 2.24 -13.53
CA PHE A 97 -13.91 2.59 -12.29
C PHE A 97 -14.77 3.84 -12.46
N VAL A 98 -15.88 3.93 -11.72
CA VAL A 98 -16.88 5.02 -11.82
C VAL A 98 -16.28 6.41 -11.59
N THR A 99 -15.28 6.52 -10.71
CA THR A 99 -14.57 7.78 -10.44
C THR A 99 -13.42 8.05 -11.41
N GLY A 100 -12.97 7.03 -12.16
CA GLY A 100 -11.73 7.07 -12.96
C GLY A 100 -10.48 7.32 -12.12
N SER A 101 -9.33 6.94 -12.65
CA SER A 101 -8.03 7.26 -12.06
C SER A 101 -7.03 7.61 -13.15
N TRP A 102 -6.11 8.50 -12.83
CA TRP A 102 -5.04 8.92 -13.74
C TRP A 102 -3.76 8.19 -13.38
N HIS A 103 -3.06 7.69 -14.39
CA HIS A 103 -1.87 6.87 -14.19
C HIS A 103 -0.74 7.35 -15.09
N TYR A 104 0.46 7.36 -14.52
CA TYR A 104 1.69 7.41 -15.27
C TYR A 104 2.38 6.05 -15.14
N HIS A 105 2.55 5.36 -16.26
CA HIS A 105 3.31 4.12 -16.34
C HIS A 105 4.72 4.38 -16.84
N GLU A 106 5.67 3.55 -16.39
CA GLU A 106 7.05 3.57 -16.87
C GLU A 106 7.73 4.94 -16.76
N LEU A 107 7.42 5.68 -15.68
CA LEU A 107 7.96 7.03 -15.45
C LEU A 107 9.48 7.03 -15.45
N ASN A 108 10.09 6.03 -14.81
CA ASN A 108 11.54 5.88 -14.65
C ASN A 108 12.22 7.20 -14.26
N MET A 109 11.54 7.99 -13.43
CA MET A 109 11.97 9.34 -13.09
C MET A 109 12.93 9.26 -11.91
N PRO A 110 14.21 9.63 -12.06
CA PRO A 110 15.15 9.62 -10.95
C PRO A 110 14.74 10.66 -9.91
N LEU A 111 14.77 10.25 -8.64
CA LEU A 111 14.49 11.12 -7.51
C LEU A 111 15.80 11.48 -6.82
N ASP A 112 16.01 12.76 -6.50
CA ASP A 112 17.21 13.25 -5.77
C ASP A 112 17.04 13.17 -4.24
N TYR A 113 16.19 12.26 -3.76
CA TYR A 113 15.86 12.11 -2.34
C TYR A 113 17.12 11.84 -1.49
N THR A 114 17.25 12.54 -0.38
CA THR A 114 18.33 12.36 0.60
C THR A 114 17.70 12.17 1.98
N GLY A 115 17.95 11.03 2.60
CA GLY A 115 17.28 10.64 3.85
C GLY A 115 17.28 9.13 4.05
N THR A 116 16.41 8.67 4.95
CA THR A 116 16.21 7.25 5.22
C THR A 116 14.82 6.86 4.75
N LEU A 117 14.73 5.80 3.95
CA LEU A 117 13.47 5.15 3.60
C LEU A 117 13.29 3.91 4.45
N THR A 118 12.10 3.74 5.00
CA THR A 118 11.72 2.57 5.78
C THR A 118 10.83 1.66 4.96
N LEU A 119 11.38 0.50 4.60
CA LEU A 119 10.74 -0.53 3.81
C LEU A 119 10.20 -1.59 4.76
N CYS A 120 8.94 -1.93 4.58
CA CYS A 120 8.19 -2.81 5.45
C CYS A 120 7.67 -4.02 4.66
N ARG A 121 7.72 -5.21 5.28
CA ARG A 121 7.22 -6.46 4.69
C ARG A 121 6.55 -7.32 5.77
N LEU A 122 5.56 -8.10 5.32
CA LEU A 122 4.77 -9.04 6.12
C LEU A 122 4.06 -8.34 7.29
N PRO A 123 2.81 -7.89 7.07
CA PRO A 123 1.99 -7.40 8.17
C PRO A 123 1.80 -8.52 9.21
N ARG A 124 2.20 -8.28 10.45
CA ARG A 124 2.14 -9.27 11.55
C ARG A 124 0.73 -9.77 11.86
N HIS A 125 -0.26 -8.98 11.48
CA HIS A 125 -1.66 -9.21 11.78
C HIS A 125 -2.44 -9.60 10.52
N GLN A 126 -1.80 -10.30 9.57
CA GLN A 126 -2.46 -10.78 8.36
C GLN A 126 -3.67 -11.69 8.68
N ASP A 127 -3.64 -12.37 9.82
CA ASP A 127 -4.71 -13.26 10.30
C ASP A 127 -5.83 -12.53 11.07
N ASP A 128 -5.67 -11.22 11.34
CA ASP A 128 -6.67 -10.40 12.03
C ASP A 128 -7.27 -9.38 11.04
N PRO A 129 -8.43 -9.68 10.44
CA PRO A 129 -9.04 -8.82 9.43
C PRO A 129 -9.45 -7.45 9.97
N ASP A 130 -9.67 -7.33 11.29
CA ASP A 130 -10.09 -6.07 11.92
C ASP A 130 -8.89 -5.23 12.39
N TYR A 131 -7.66 -5.78 12.35
CA TYR A 131 -6.45 -5.07 12.81
C TYR A 131 -6.21 -3.74 12.10
N TRP A 132 -6.55 -3.72 10.82
CA TRP A 132 -6.39 -2.56 9.94
C TRP A 132 -7.55 -1.57 10.05
N GLU A 133 -8.66 -1.93 10.70
CA GLU A 133 -9.81 -1.05 10.82
C GLU A 133 -9.50 0.15 11.72
N GLY A 134 -9.47 1.34 11.13
CA GLY A 134 -9.20 2.60 11.83
C GLY A 134 -7.71 2.90 12.08
N ARG A 135 -6.80 2.07 11.57
CA ARG A 135 -5.37 2.41 11.47
C ARG A 135 -5.09 3.02 10.10
N ASP A 136 -5.02 4.35 10.07
CA ASP A 136 -4.74 5.08 8.83
C ASP A 136 -3.25 5.04 8.43
N ASN A 137 -2.36 4.59 9.33
CA ASN A 137 -0.95 4.36 9.07
C ASN A 137 -0.40 3.25 9.99
N PRO A 138 0.18 2.16 9.45
CA PRO A 138 0.90 1.19 10.26
C PRO A 138 2.13 1.79 10.92
N ASP A 139 2.43 1.34 12.13
CA ASP A 139 3.69 1.60 12.82
C ASP A 139 4.73 0.51 12.48
N LEU A 140 6.00 0.76 12.79
CA LEU A 140 7.09 -0.20 12.59
C LEU A 140 6.82 -1.56 13.28
N GLU A 141 6.08 -1.52 14.38
CA GLU A 141 5.73 -2.69 15.19
C GLU A 141 4.75 -3.63 14.48
N ASP A 142 4.07 -3.16 13.43
CA ASP A 142 3.07 -3.89 12.68
C ASP A 142 3.68 -4.82 11.61
N PHE A 143 5.01 -4.74 11.41
CA PHE A 143 5.71 -5.49 10.36
C PHE A 143 6.74 -6.47 10.93
N GLU A 144 6.83 -7.64 10.33
CA GLU A 144 7.84 -8.65 10.71
C GLU A 144 9.23 -8.24 10.26
N HIS A 145 9.34 -7.65 9.07
CA HIS A 145 10.61 -7.24 8.49
C HIS A 145 10.62 -5.75 8.19
N VAL A 146 11.62 -5.07 8.73
CA VAL A 146 11.87 -3.66 8.48
C VAL A 146 13.29 -3.50 7.95
N LEU A 147 13.41 -2.93 6.76
CA LEU A 147 14.67 -2.59 6.12
C LEU A 147 14.78 -1.07 5.99
N GLN A 148 15.84 -0.48 6.53
CA GLN A 148 16.12 0.93 6.38
C GLN A 148 17.16 1.13 5.29
N LEU A 149 16.81 1.87 4.25
CA LEU A 149 17.74 2.29 3.22
C LEU A 149 18.16 3.73 3.47
N ILE A 150 19.46 4.01 3.46
CA ILE A 150 20.01 5.36 3.57
C ILE A 150 20.37 5.81 2.17
N LEU A 151 19.79 6.92 1.74
CA LEU A 151 19.95 7.48 0.40
C LEU A 151 20.61 8.86 0.45
N GLU A 152 21.48 9.12 -0.53
CA GLU A 152 22.04 10.44 -0.82
C GLU A 152 21.84 10.75 -2.31
N LYS A 153 21.11 11.83 -2.62
CA LYS A 153 20.77 12.22 -4.00
C LYS A 153 20.19 11.07 -4.82
N GLY A 154 19.27 10.32 -4.21
CA GLY A 154 18.62 9.15 -4.81
C GLY A 154 19.48 7.90 -4.87
N ARG A 155 20.73 7.93 -4.39
CA ARG A 155 21.62 6.76 -4.42
C ARG A 155 21.61 6.06 -3.08
N VAL A 156 21.43 4.74 -3.10
CA VAL A 156 21.58 3.91 -1.89
C VAL A 156 23.05 3.90 -1.48
N ILE A 157 23.35 4.40 -0.29
CA ILE A 157 24.71 4.45 0.26
C ILE A 157 24.92 3.44 1.40
N ALA A 158 23.85 3.04 2.06
CA ALA A 158 23.87 2.03 3.11
C ALA A 158 22.49 1.41 3.30
N GLU A 159 22.47 0.22 3.88
CA GLU A 159 21.27 -0.51 4.27
C GLU A 159 21.44 -1.00 5.71
N LYS A 160 20.32 -1.03 6.44
CA LYS A 160 20.27 -1.50 7.83
C LYS A 160 18.99 -2.30 8.03
N GLU A 161 19.16 -3.58 8.28
CA GLU A 161 18.06 -4.43 8.71
C GLU A 161 17.71 -4.13 10.17
N VAL A 162 16.44 -3.87 10.43
CA VAL A 162 15.90 -3.66 11.76
C VAL A 162 15.01 -4.85 12.08
N CYS A 163 15.56 -5.79 12.84
CA CYS A 163 14.77 -6.87 13.40
C CYS A 163 13.92 -6.27 14.53
N VAL A 164 12.62 -6.11 14.29
CA VAL A 164 11.70 -5.60 15.30
C VAL A 164 11.44 -6.74 16.30
N PRO A 165 11.85 -6.63 17.57
CA PRO A 165 11.69 -7.70 18.55
C PRO A 165 10.21 -8.10 18.67
N GLN A 166 9.96 -9.39 18.84
CA GLN A 166 8.60 -9.87 19.12
C GLN A 166 8.15 -9.31 20.46
N PRO A 167 6.93 -8.78 20.60
CA PRO A 167 6.35 -8.59 21.92
C PRO A 167 6.35 -9.97 22.59
N GLU A 168 6.99 -10.08 23.75
CA GLU A 168 6.97 -11.32 24.53
C GLU A 168 5.50 -11.67 24.75
N SER A 169 5.05 -12.81 24.21
CA SER A 169 3.70 -13.30 24.42
C SER A 169 3.40 -13.30 25.93
N GLU A 170 2.38 -12.57 26.36
CA GLU A 170 1.89 -12.60 27.75
C GLU A 170 1.41 -14.01 28.17
N ASP A 171 1.42 -14.99 27.26
CA ASP A 171 1.17 -16.42 27.52
C ASP A 171 2.28 -17.14 28.31
N ASN A 172 3.37 -16.47 28.65
CA ASN A 172 4.40 -17.02 29.56
C ASN A 172 4.23 -16.59 31.03
N LEU A 173 3.09 -16.01 31.39
CA LEU A 173 2.70 -15.95 32.80
C LEU A 173 2.32 -17.37 33.25
N PRO A 174 2.97 -17.93 34.29
CA PRO A 174 2.59 -19.25 34.80
C PRO A 174 1.11 -19.23 35.19
N LEU A 175 0.31 -20.02 34.49
CA LEU A 175 -1.12 -20.19 34.77
C LEU A 175 -1.29 -20.47 36.28
N PRO A 176 -2.18 -19.76 36.98
CA PRO A 176 -2.51 -20.11 38.34
C PRO A 176 -3.06 -21.54 38.35
N LEU A 177 -2.52 -22.39 39.24
CA LEU A 177 -2.91 -23.79 39.40
C LEU A 177 -4.45 -23.91 39.45
N PRO A 178 -5.05 -24.84 38.69
CA PRO A 178 -6.50 -24.94 38.60
C PRO A 178 -7.09 -25.35 39.95
N VAL A 179 -7.89 -24.45 40.54
CA VAL A 179 -8.78 -24.78 41.65
C VAL A 179 -10.10 -25.27 41.07
N GLY A 180 -10.37 -26.56 41.26
CA GLY A 180 -11.73 -27.13 41.19
C GLY A 180 -12.14 -27.63 39.81
N ALA A 181 -12.01 -28.94 39.62
CA ALA A 181 -12.64 -29.67 38.52
C ALA A 181 -14.17 -29.57 38.60
N GLY A 182 -14.80 -29.20 37.49
CA GLY A 182 -16.25 -29.18 37.30
C GLY A 182 -16.62 -29.24 35.82
N GLU A 183 -16.76 -30.47 35.32
CA GLU A 183 -17.52 -30.94 34.16
C GLU A 183 -17.24 -30.37 32.75
N ALA A 184 -16.72 -31.27 31.90
CA ALA A 184 -16.49 -31.08 30.47
C ALA A 184 -17.78 -31.21 29.65
N GLY A 185 -18.06 -30.22 28.81
CA GLY A 185 -19.01 -30.31 27.70
C GLY A 185 -18.24 -30.41 26.37
N GLU A 186 -18.59 -31.41 25.55
CA GLU A 186 -17.99 -31.74 24.26
C GLU A 186 -18.04 -30.57 23.24
N LEU A 187 -16.91 -30.27 22.60
CA LEU A 187 -16.83 -29.46 21.39
C LEU A 187 -16.88 -30.39 20.17
N LYS A 188 -17.84 -30.15 19.28
CA LYS A 188 -17.96 -30.83 17.98
C LYS A 188 -17.11 -30.11 16.93
N ASP A 189 -16.45 -30.91 16.09
CA ASP A 189 -15.78 -30.50 14.86
C ASP A 189 -16.71 -29.67 13.97
N GLY A 190 -16.29 -28.44 13.63
CA GLY A 190 -16.90 -27.60 12.62
C GLY A 190 -15.89 -27.35 11.51
N ALA A 191 -16.06 -28.05 10.39
CA ALA A 191 -15.39 -27.72 9.13
C ALA A 191 -15.84 -26.32 8.68
N PHE A 192 -14.88 -25.46 8.32
CA PHE A 192 -15.15 -24.18 7.70
C PHE A 192 -15.52 -24.42 6.22
N ASP A 193 -16.79 -24.20 5.87
CA ASP A 193 -17.21 -24.03 4.49
C ASP A 193 -16.72 -22.65 4.01
N VAL A 194 -15.78 -22.65 3.08
CA VAL A 194 -15.32 -21.43 2.39
C VAL A 194 -16.17 -21.26 1.14
N ASP A 195 -16.89 -20.15 1.06
CA ASP A 195 -17.85 -19.84 0.01
C ASP A 195 -17.14 -19.64 -1.35
N GLU A 196 -17.59 -20.34 -2.40
CA GLU A 196 -16.93 -20.38 -3.72
C GLU A 196 -16.91 -19.01 -4.44
N ASP A 197 -17.77 -18.08 -4.02
CA ASP A 197 -17.81 -16.73 -4.56
C ASP A 197 -16.60 -15.87 -4.11
N PHE A 198 -15.99 -16.19 -2.95
CA PHE A 198 -14.82 -15.47 -2.43
C PHE A 198 -13.55 -15.69 -3.28
N LEU A 199 -13.41 -16.87 -3.90
CA LEU A 199 -12.23 -17.24 -4.69
C LEU A 199 -12.25 -16.62 -6.10
N ARG A 200 -13.43 -16.30 -6.65
CA ARG A 200 -13.58 -15.70 -7.98
C ARG A 200 -13.22 -14.23 -8.02
N GLU A 201 -13.38 -13.50 -6.92
CA GLU A 201 -13.10 -12.07 -6.84
C GLU A 201 -11.61 -11.74 -6.97
N TRP A 202 -10.74 -12.71 -6.66
CA TRP A 202 -9.27 -12.54 -6.66
C TRP A 202 -8.54 -13.21 -7.82
N GLY A 203 -9.26 -13.74 -8.82
CA GLY A 203 -8.65 -14.35 -10.01
C GLY A 203 -7.80 -15.59 -9.71
N ILE A 204 -7.99 -16.21 -8.54
CA ILE A 204 -7.33 -17.46 -8.16
C ILE A 204 -8.22 -18.60 -8.64
N GLU A 205 -7.86 -19.22 -9.77
CA GLU A 205 -8.50 -20.48 -10.14
C GLU A 205 -8.16 -21.54 -9.08
N PRO A 206 -9.17 -22.26 -8.56
CA PRO A 206 -8.91 -23.34 -7.62
C PRO A 206 -7.98 -24.35 -8.27
N LEU A 207 -6.88 -24.69 -7.57
CA LEU A 207 -5.94 -25.70 -8.03
C LEU A 207 -6.72 -26.99 -8.36
N PRO A 208 -6.43 -27.66 -9.49
CA PRO A 208 -7.05 -28.94 -9.77
C PRO A 208 -6.74 -29.89 -8.61
N PRO A 209 -7.70 -30.75 -8.21
CA PRO A 209 -7.51 -31.66 -7.10
C PRO A 209 -6.24 -32.47 -7.34
N ARG A 210 -5.36 -32.52 -6.33
CA ARG A 210 -4.25 -33.47 -6.31
C ARG A 210 -4.84 -34.86 -6.35
N ASP A 211 -4.57 -35.59 -7.43
CA ASP A 211 -4.73 -37.03 -7.45
C ASP A 211 -3.77 -37.62 -6.41
N GLU A 212 -4.29 -37.86 -5.20
CA GLU A 212 -3.66 -38.77 -4.24
C GLU A 212 -4.08 -40.20 -4.58
N ASP A 213 -3.13 -40.90 -5.21
CA ASP A 213 -2.96 -42.36 -5.29
C ASP A 213 -4.13 -43.22 -5.81
N LYS A 214 -4.02 -43.59 -7.09
CA LYS A 214 -3.96 -45.00 -7.55
C LYS A 214 -3.35 -45.16 -8.94
#